data_AF-A0ABD1FH10-F1
#
_entry.id   AF-A0ABD1FH10-F1
#
_cell.length_a   1.000
_cell.length_b   1.000
_cell.length_c   1.000
_cell.angle_alpha   90.00
_cell.angle_beta   90.00
_cell.angle_gamma   90.00
#
_symmetry.space_group_name_H-M   'P 1'
#
loop_
_entity.id
_entity.type
_entity.pdbx_description
1 polymer ?
#
loop_
_entity_poly.entity_id
_entity_poly.type
_entity_poly.pdbx_seq_one_letter_code
_entity_poly.pdbx_strand_id
1 'polypeptide(L)'
;MSSRNCSVTRKGTVAMLVDLHKHYLKLGLNYDELTDAALPVDQGSTTGKYNSLTVLTKIGFICSLIALIIDLGGLKLLLGIRCFVPHNYFTWEATRPLSDCSFCSNVTQAIELSNNITRNEFEPYAYSSMPIVIRGAFLHWPAMETFNYQYFKELYARMDPVYSSTESECQFLHFKSNFVALKDVFNMSKSRVENAKGEKSWYVGWENCYAEVQQELKKHFPIPHFLPEDAEIPNNAYVFMGYDEGASLHVSFS
;
A
#
# COMPACT_ATOMS: atom_id res chain seq x y z
N MET A 1 67.17 -51.97 -34.53
CA MET A 1 68.08 -52.48 -33.48
C MET A 1 68.33 -51.32 -32.53
N SER A 2 68.04 -51.33 -31.23
CA SER A 2 68.27 -52.38 -30.25
C SER A 2 67.20 -52.36 -29.16
N SER A 3 66.74 -53.54 -28.78
CA SER A 3 66.03 -53.87 -27.55
C SER A 3 66.88 -53.57 -26.30
N ARG A 4 66.27 -53.48 -25.12
CA ARG A 4 66.44 -54.50 -24.06
C ARG A 4 65.46 -54.31 -22.90
N ASN A 5 64.80 -55.44 -22.61
CA ASN A 5 64.04 -55.78 -21.41
C ASN A 5 64.85 -55.61 -20.12
N CYS A 6 64.15 -55.55 -18.98
CA CYS A 6 64.54 -56.37 -17.84
C CYS A 6 63.33 -56.75 -16.97
N SER A 7 63.28 -58.04 -16.60
CA SER A 7 62.24 -58.72 -15.79
C SER A 7 62.84 -59.12 -14.44
N VAL A 8 62.10 -59.02 -13.34
CA VAL A 8 62.53 -59.52 -12.02
C VAL A 8 61.38 -60.28 -11.31
N THR A 9 61.45 -61.60 -11.47
CA THR A 9 61.37 -62.71 -10.49
C THR A 9 60.29 -62.77 -9.38
N ARG A 10 59.23 -63.48 -9.76
CA ARG A 10 58.25 -64.31 -9.03
C ARG A 10 58.91 -65.39 -8.14
N LYS A 11 59.11 -65.18 -6.83
CA LYS A 11 59.37 -66.27 -5.82
C LYS A 11 59.35 -65.86 -4.33
N GLY A 12 59.39 -64.57 -3.99
CA GLY A 12 59.25 -64.08 -2.59
C GLY A 12 57.81 -63.79 -2.14
N THR A 13 56.83 -64.08 -2.98
CA THR A 13 55.54 -63.36 -2.95
C THR A 13 54.43 -64.08 -2.19
N VAL A 14 54.42 -65.42 -2.14
CA VAL A 14 53.24 -66.15 -1.63
C VAL A 14 53.12 -66.09 -0.10
N ALA A 15 54.21 -66.33 0.64
CA ALA A 15 54.16 -66.26 2.11
C ALA A 15 53.85 -64.85 2.62
N MET A 16 54.44 -63.84 1.97
CA MET A 16 54.19 -62.43 2.27
C MET A 16 52.75 -62.01 1.94
N LEU A 17 52.18 -62.52 0.84
CA LEU A 17 50.77 -62.30 0.50
C LEU A 17 49.80 -62.98 1.49
N VAL A 18 50.14 -64.17 2.00
CA VAL A 18 49.31 -64.88 2.99
C VAL A 18 49.29 -64.15 4.33
N ASP A 19 50.43 -63.62 4.79
CA ASP A 19 50.49 -62.84 6.03
C ASP A 19 49.78 -61.49 5.89
N LEU A 20 49.92 -60.83 4.74
CA LEU A 20 49.20 -59.61 4.43
C LEU A 20 47.68 -59.85 4.40
N HIS A 21 47.24 -60.94 3.76
CA HIS A 21 45.83 -61.30 3.70
C HIS A 21 45.24 -61.63 5.09
N LYS A 22 45.98 -62.33 5.95
CA LYS A 22 45.58 -62.57 7.35
C LYS A 22 45.49 -61.28 8.17
N HIS A 23 46.38 -60.32 7.93
CA HIS A 23 46.36 -59.03 8.60
C HIS A 23 45.08 -58.24 8.26
N TYR A 24 44.73 -58.15 6.98
CA TYR A 24 43.55 -57.41 6.54
C TYR A 24 42.22 -58.10 6.87
N LEU A 25 42.16 -59.44 6.87
CA LEU A 25 40.99 -60.17 7.36
C LEU A 25 40.69 -59.91 8.85
N LYS A 26 41.72 -59.71 9.70
CA LYS A 26 41.53 -59.33 11.11
C LYS A 26 40.95 -57.93 11.30
N LEU A 27 41.10 -57.06 10.30
CA LEU A 27 40.56 -55.70 10.30
C LEU A 27 39.10 -55.65 9.83
N GLY A 28 38.48 -56.79 9.50
CA GLY A 28 37.06 -56.90 9.15
C GLY A 28 36.71 -56.45 7.73
N LEU A 29 37.70 -56.36 6.85
CA LEU A 29 37.53 -55.90 5.46
C LEU A 29 37.04 -57.03 4.54
N ASN A 30 36.12 -56.69 3.63
CA ASN A 30 35.54 -57.61 2.66
C ASN A 30 36.48 -57.85 1.46
N TYR A 31 36.31 -58.99 0.77
CA TYR A 31 37.09 -59.38 -0.40
C TYR A 31 37.07 -58.33 -1.53
N ASP A 32 35.93 -57.65 -1.71
CA ASP A 32 35.77 -56.61 -2.73
C ASP A 32 36.69 -55.39 -2.46
N GLU A 33 36.82 -54.99 -1.19
CA GLU A 33 37.64 -53.83 -0.78
C GLU A 33 39.14 -54.08 -0.95
N LEU A 34 39.56 -55.32 -0.74
CA LEU A 34 40.95 -55.75 -0.97
C LEU A 34 41.29 -55.83 -2.46
N THR A 35 40.29 -56.10 -3.31
CA THR A 35 40.47 -56.16 -4.77
C THR A 35 40.63 -54.76 -5.36
N ASP A 36 39.88 -53.78 -4.85
CA ASP A 36 40.05 -52.36 -5.24
C ASP A 36 41.41 -51.79 -4.82
N ALA A 37 41.94 -52.17 -3.65
CA ALA A 37 43.24 -51.69 -3.17
C ALA A 37 44.45 -52.29 -3.91
N ALA A 38 44.28 -53.44 -4.56
CA ALA A 38 45.35 -54.16 -5.26
C ALA A 38 45.45 -53.81 -6.75
N LEU A 39 44.50 -53.05 -7.30
CA LEU A 39 44.54 -52.62 -8.69
C LEU A 39 45.32 -51.30 -8.82
N PRO A 40 46.37 -51.25 -9.67
CA PRO A 40 47.08 -50.01 -9.90
C PRO A 40 46.15 -49.03 -10.62
N VAL A 41 45.79 -47.94 -9.92
CA VAL A 41 45.17 -46.77 -10.55
C VAL A 41 46.17 -46.23 -11.57
N ASP A 42 45.88 -46.47 -12.85
CA ASP A 42 46.56 -45.85 -13.97
C ASP A 42 46.35 -44.34 -13.85
N GLN A 43 47.33 -43.65 -13.27
CA GLN A 43 47.45 -42.19 -13.31
C GLN A 43 47.88 -41.78 -14.72
N GLY A 44 46.99 -42.04 -15.68
CA GLY A 44 47.03 -41.49 -17.03
C GLY A 44 46.82 -39.99 -16.94
N SER A 45 47.93 -39.26 -17.07
CA SER A 45 48.03 -37.82 -17.25
C SER A 45 46.90 -37.24 -18.13
N THR A 46 46.01 -36.49 -17.49
CA THR A 46 45.62 -35.18 -18.03
C THR A 46 46.04 -34.12 -17.01
N THR A 47 47.35 -33.89 -16.93
CA THR A 47 47.82 -32.55 -16.55
C THR A 47 47.43 -31.61 -17.67
N GLY A 48 46.17 -31.18 -17.67
CA GLY A 48 45.78 -29.98 -18.39
C GLY A 48 46.70 -28.88 -17.90
N LYS A 49 47.61 -28.40 -18.76
CA LYS A 49 48.35 -27.17 -18.53
C LYS A 49 47.32 -26.06 -18.50
N TYR A 50 46.70 -25.86 -17.35
CA TYR A 50 45.89 -24.69 -17.08
C TYR A 50 46.85 -23.52 -17.14
N ASN A 51 46.84 -22.83 -18.28
CA ASN A 51 47.69 -21.69 -18.50
C ASN A 51 47.28 -20.68 -17.41
N SER A 52 48.16 -20.39 -16.44
CA SER A 52 47.82 -19.59 -15.26
C SER A 52 47.12 -18.28 -15.67
N LEU A 53 47.55 -17.71 -16.79
CA LEU A 53 46.92 -16.57 -17.44
C LEU A 53 45.45 -16.82 -17.84
N THR A 54 45.12 -17.97 -18.43
CA THR A 54 43.72 -18.34 -18.78
C THR A 54 42.85 -18.61 -17.55
N VAL A 55 43.44 -19.03 -16.43
CA VAL A 55 42.71 -19.19 -15.17
C VAL A 55 42.44 -17.82 -14.55
N LEU A 56 43.44 -16.95 -14.52
CA LEU A 56 43.33 -15.58 -14.03
C LEU A 56 42.34 -14.75 -14.85
N THR A 57 42.32 -14.87 -16.18
CA THR A 57 41.33 -14.18 -17.02
C THR A 57 39.92 -14.68 -16.78
N LYS A 58 39.74 -16.00 -16.58
CA LYS A 58 38.43 -16.57 -16.22
C LYS A 58 37.97 -16.11 -14.83
N ILE A 59 38.86 -16.08 -13.85
CA ILE A 59 38.56 -15.56 -12.50
C ILE A 59 38.19 -14.08 -12.59
N GLY A 60 38.97 -13.27 -13.30
CA GLY A 60 38.68 -11.85 -13.51
C GLY A 60 37.33 -11.61 -14.18
N PHE A 61 36.99 -12.41 -15.19
CA PHE A 61 35.69 -12.36 -15.85
C PHE A 61 34.54 -12.73 -14.92
N ILE A 62 34.69 -13.80 -14.13
CA ILE A 62 33.70 -14.22 -13.12
C ILE A 62 33.53 -13.13 -12.06
N CYS A 63 34.62 -12.55 -11.55
CA CYS A 63 34.56 -11.45 -10.58
C CYS A 63 33.88 -10.21 -11.16
N SER A 64 34.13 -9.86 -12.42
CA SER A 64 33.47 -8.74 -13.09
C SER A 64 31.97 -8.99 -13.29
N LEU A 65 31.57 -10.21 -13.65
CA LEU A 65 30.15 -10.58 -13.73
C LEU A 65 29.47 -10.53 -12.35
N ILE A 66 30.14 -11.00 -11.30
CA ILE A 66 29.63 -10.92 -9.92
C ILE A 66 29.48 -9.46 -9.49
N ALA A 67 30.48 -8.61 -9.75
CA ALA A 67 30.40 -7.19 -9.46
C ALA A 67 29.23 -6.52 -10.20
N LEU A 68 29.06 -6.81 -11.51
CA LEU A 68 27.95 -6.31 -12.30
C LEU A 68 26.59 -6.78 -11.74
N ILE A 69 26.47 -8.03 -11.29
CA ILE A 69 25.25 -8.57 -10.68
C ILE A 69 24.98 -7.91 -9.32
N ILE A 70 26.02 -7.65 -8.52
CA ILE A 70 25.91 -6.93 -7.25
C ILE A 70 25.47 -5.48 -7.49
N ASP A 71 26.05 -4.79 -8.49
CA ASP A 71 25.67 -3.42 -8.85
C ASP A 71 24.24 -3.36 -9.39
N LEU A 72 23.84 -4.32 -10.25
CA LEU A 72 22.45 -4.42 -10.71
C LEU A 72 21.49 -4.74 -9.55
N GLY A 73 21.91 -5.59 -8.62
CA GLY A 73 21.16 -5.95 -7.41
C GLY A 73 21.01 -4.77 -6.46
N GLY A 74 22.08 -4.00 -6.26
CA GLY A 74 22.09 -2.76 -5.49
C GLY A 74 21.23 -1.68 -6.13
N LEU A 75 21.28 -1.53 -7.45
CA LEU A 75 20.40 -0.63 -8.19
C LEU A 75 18.93 -1.05 -8.08
N LYS A 76 18.63 -2.35 -8.19
CA LYS A 76 17.27 -2.88 -7.97
C LYS A 76 16.80 -2.72 -6.54
N LEU A 77 17.70 -2.81 -5.56
CA LEU A 77 17.39 -2.53 -4.16
C LEU A 77 17.09 -1.04 -3.97
N LEU A 78 17.93 -0.14 -4.51
CA LEU A 78 17.72 1.31 -4.44
C LEU A 78 16.42 1.75 -5.15
N LEU A 79 16.14 1.22 -6.35
CA LEU A 79 14.90 1.46 -7.08
C LEU A 79 13.68 0.76 -6.43
N GLY A 80 13.92 -0.28 -5.62
CA GLY A 80 12.91 -1.06 -4.92
C GLY A 80 12.56 -0.53 -3.52
N ILE A 81 13.40 0.33 -2.93
CA ILE A 81 13.10 0.98 -1.65
C ILE A 81 12.07 2.08 -1.92
N ARG A 82 10.80 1.76 -1.66
CA ARG A 82 9.79 2.77 -1.42
C ARG A 82 10.12 3.41 -0.06
N CYS A 83 10.15 4.75 -0.03
CA CYS A 83 10.40 5.58 1.18
C CYS A 83 11.88 5.68 1.63
N PHE A 84 12.81 6.06 0.74
CA PHE A 84 14.17 6.48 1.16
C PHE A 84 14.14 7.68 2.11
N VAL A 85 13.19 8.60 1.87
CA VAL A 85 12.97 9.76 2.71
C VAL A 85 11.77 9.48 3.64
N PRO A 86 11.92 9.66 4.96
CA PRO A 86 10.83 9.45 5.89
C PRO A 86 9.65 10.37 5.60
N HIS A 87 8.43 9.84 5.60
CA HIS A 87 7.20 10.63 5.51
C HIS A 87 6.88 11.27 6.87
N ASN A 88 7.77 12.16 7.31
CA ASN A 88 7.58 12.95 8.52
C ASN A 88 7.27 14.40 8.16
N TYR A 89 6.79 15.16 9.16
CA TYR A 89 6.41 16.56 8.98
C TYR A 89 7.50 17.42 8.34
N PHE A 90 8.76 17.20 8.74
CA PHE A 90 9.89 17.95 8.21
C PHE A 90 10.08 17.71 6.71
N THR A 91 10.06 16.46 6.28
CA THR A 91 10.16 16.13 4.85
C THR A 91 8.97 16.66 4.08
N TRP A 92 7.75 16.56 4.61
CA TRP A 92 6.55 17.07 3.95
C TRP A 92 6.62 18.58 3.74
N GLU A 93 6.97 19.36 4.77
CA GLU A 93 7.13 20.81 4.65
C GLU A 93 8.32 21.20 3.77
N ALA A 94 9.45 20.48 3.85
CA ALA A 94 10.62 20.78 3.02
C ALA A 94 10.42 20.45 1.54
N THR A 95 9.54 19.50 1.22
CA THR A 95 9.18 19.13 -0.16
C THR A 95 7.90 19.80 -0.63
N ARG A 96 7.22 20.56 0.25
CA ARG A 96 6.01 21.30 -0.09
C ARG A 96 6.36 22.34 -1.16
N PRO A 97 5.67 22.35 -2.30
CA PRO A 97 5.88 23.39 -3.30
C PRO A 97 5.53 24.75 -2.71
N LEU A 98 6.28 25.79 -3.15
CA LEU A 98 5.93 27.17 -2.81
C LEU A 98 4.55 27.47 -3.40
N SER A 99 3.58 27.75 -2.52
CA SER A 99 2.25 28.13 -2.92
C SER A 99 2.29 29.52 -3.57
N ASP A 100 1.75 29.65 -4.78
CA ASP A 100 1.45 30.95 -5.34
C ASP A 100 0.23 31.52 -4.63
N CYS A 101 0.39 32.56 -3.81
CA CYS A 101 -0.73 33.19 -3.10
C CYS A 101 -1.56 34.14 -3.98
N SER A 102 -1.25 34.27 -5.28
CA SER A 102 -1.96 35.17 -6.19
C SER A 102 -3.46 34.88 -6.25
N PHE A 103 -3.86 33.60 -6.22
CA PHE A 103 -5.27 33.18 -6.28
C PHE A 103 -6.10 33.67 -5.09
N CYS A 104 -5.48 33.97 -3.94
CA CYS A 104 -6.17 34.48 -2.76
C CYS A 104 -5.90 35.97 -2.47
N SER A 105 -5.10 36.65 -3.29
CA SER A 105 -4.51 37.96 -2.96
C SER A 105 -5.49 39.14 -2.90
N ASN A 106 -6.73 39.00 -3.41
CA ASN A 106 -7.74 40.07 -3.43
C ASN A 106 -9.17 39.53 -3.24
N VAL A 107 -9.34 38.47 -2.45
CA VAL A 107 -10.65 37.86 -2.22
C VAL A 107 -11.35 38.58 -1.06
N THR A 108 -12.29 39.48 -1.38
CA THR A 108 -13.07 40.22 -0.38
C THR A 108 -14.43 39.58 -0.08
N GLN A 109 -14.99 38.86 -1.05
CA GLN A 109 -16.29 38.20 -0.94
C GLN A 109 -16.37 37.01 -1.91
N ALA A 110 -17.33 36.12 -1.67
CA ALA A 110 -17.64 35.04 -2.60
C ALA A 110 -18.30 35.57 -3.88
N ILE A 111 -17.99 34.95 -5.01
CA ILE A 111 -18.66 35.21 -6.28
C ILE A 111 -20.04 34.57 -6.21
N GLU A 112 -21.09 35.33 -6.47
CA GLU A 112 -22.46 34.81 -6.45
C GLU A 112 -22.98 34.59 -7.86
N LEU A 113 -23.45 33.37 -8.13
CA LEU A 113 -23.99 32.94 -9.42
C LEU A 113 -25.44 32.47 -9.25
N SER A 114 -26.22 32.59 -10.32
CA SER A 114 -27.64 32.17 -10.34
C SER A 114 -27.79 30.65 -10.48
N ASN A 115 -28.96 30.12 -10.09
CA ASN A 115 -29.27 28.69 -10.20
C ASN A 115 -29.29 28.17 -11.63
N ASN A 116 -29.58 29.03 -12.61
CA ASN A 116 -29.73 28.65 -14.03
C ASN A 116 -28.40 28.62 -14.80
N ILE A 117 -27.27 28.75 -14.11
CA ILE A 117 -25.94 28.69 -14.74
C ILE A 117 -25.72 27.33 -15.42
N THR A 118 -25.22 27.38 -16.66
CA THR A 118 -24.87 26.19 -17.43
C THR A 118 -23.44 25.73 -17.12
N ARG A 119 -23.13 24.48 -17.50
CA ARG A 119 -21.79 23.90 -17.34
C ARG A 119 -20.70 24.77 -17.99
N ASN A 120 -20.91 25.22 -19.22
CA ASN A 120 -19.95 26.03 -19.98
C ASN A 120 -19.75 27.42 -19.34
N GLU A 121 -20.78 27.97 -18.71
CA GLU A 121 -20.68 29.25 -17.99
C GLU A 121 -19.97 29.09 -16.65
N PHE A 122 -20.08 27.92 -16.00
CA PHE A 122 -19.43 27.63 -14.72
C PHE A 122 -17.98 27.14 -14.87
N GLU A 123 -17.63 26.49 -15.98
CA GLU A 123 -16.31 25.90 -16.24
C GLU A 123 -15.12 26.85 -15.95
N PRO A 124 -15.14 28.15 -16.34
CA PRO A 124 -14.05 29.08 -16.02
C PRO A 124 -13.87 29.32 -14.52
N TYR A 125 -14.92 29.10 -13.72
CA TYR A 125 -14.93 29.30 -12.27
C TYR A 125 -14.55 28.02 -11.50
N ALA A 126 -14.83 26.84 -12.05
CA ALA A 126 -14.64 25.55 -11.37
C ALA A 126 -13.21 25.34 -10.86
N TYR A 127 -12.23 25.86 -11.60
CA TYR A 127 -10.80 25.68 -11.32
C TYR A 127 -10.08 26.98 -10.93
N SER A 128 -10.82 28.04 -10.59
CA SER A 128 -10.23 29.36 -10.33
C SER A 128 -9.73 29.56 -8.89
N SER A 129 -9.91 28.57 -8.00
CA SER A 129 -9.60 28.65 -6.57
C SER A 129 -10.29 29.82 -5.82
N MET A 130 -11.37 30.36 -6.39
CA MET A 130 -12.15 31.44 -5.79
C MET A 130 -13.36 30.88 -5.03
N PRO A 131 -13.76 31.48 -3.90
CA PRO A 131 -14.99 31.10 -3.23
C PRO A 131 -16.19 31.50 -4.08
N ILE A 132 -17.06 30.55 -4.41
CA ILE A 132 -18.22 30.75 -5.26
C ILE A 132 -19.47 30.20 -4.57
N VAL A 133 -20.58 30.94 -4.66
CA VAL A 133 -21.89 30.55 -4.13
C VAL A 133 -22.89 30.54 -5.27
N ILE A 134 -23.47 29.37 -5.55
CA ILE A 134 -24.54 29.24 -6.54
C ILE A 134 -25.87 29.22 -5.79
N ARG A 135 -26.64 30.29 -5.95
CA ARG A 135 -27.91 30.46 -5.22
C ARG A 135 -28.97 29.54 -5.83
N GLY A 136 -29.66 28.76 -4.99
CA GLY A 136 -30.83 27.98 -5.40
C GLY A 136 -30.56 26.74 -6.26
N ALA A 137 -29.32 26.27 -6.35
CA ALA A 137 -28.98 25.09 -7.16
C ALA A 137 -29.67 23.80 -6.68
N PHE A 138 -29.88 23.65 -5.38
CA PHE A 138 -30.41 22.44 -4.75
C PHE A 138 -31.93 22.44 -4.57
N LEU A 139 -32.64 23.50 -4.99
CA LEU A 139 -34.09 23.64 -4.73
C LEU A 139 -34.94 22.53 -5.34
N HIS A 140 -34.44 21.87 -6.38
CA HIS A 140 -35.13 20.75 -7.04
C HIS A 140 -34.77 19.38 -6.44
N TRP A 141 -33.89 19.33 -5.43
CA TRP A 141 -33.45 18.08 -4.82
C TRP A 141 -34.56 17.51 -3.93
N PRO A 142 -34.91 16.22 -4.07
CA PRO A 142 -35.85 15.58 -3.15
C PRO A 142 -35.45 15.70 -1.68
N ALA A 143 -34.15 15.81 -1.40
CA ALA A 143 -33.59 16.06 -0.07
C ALA A 143 -34.25 17.23 0.67
N MET A 144 -34.74 18.27 -0.05
CA MET A 144 -35.39 19.43 0.56
C MET A 144 -36.67 19.10 1.32
N GLU A 145 -37.36 18.03 0.93
CA GLU A 145 -38.60 17.59 1.57
C GLU A 145 -38.40 16.36 2.45
N THR A 146 -37.38 15.55 2.13
CA THR A 146 -37.18 14.24 2.77
C THR A 146 -36.17 14.26 3.92
N PHE A 147 -35.10 15.06 3.81
CA PHE A 147 -33.99 14.97 4.77
C PHE A 147 -34.33 15.70 6.06
N ASN A 148 -34.48 14.92 7.13
CA ASN A 148 -34.62 15.39 8.49
C ASN A 148 -34.08 14.33 9.46
N TYR A 149 -34.01 14.67 10.74
CA TYR A 149 -33.54 13.75 11.78
C TYR A 149 -34.24 12.38 11.74
N GLN A 150 -35.56 12.36 11.57
CA GLN A 150 -36.35 11.13 11.58
C GLN A 150 -36.03 10.23 10.37
N TYR A 151 -35.89 10.83 9.17
CA TYR A 151 -35.50 10.11 7.97
C TYR A 151 -34.16 9.37 8.16
N PHE A 152 -33.13 10.07 8.67
CA PHE A 152 -31.83 9.44 8.91
C PHE A 152 -31.90 8.39 10.01
N LYS A 153 -32.62 8.65 11.10
CA LYS A 153 -32.84 7.67 12.17
C LYS A 153 -33.46 6.37 11.65
N GLU A 154 -34.49 6.46 10.82
CA GLU A 154 -35.15 5.31 10.21
C GLU A 154 -34.27 4.61 9.17
N LEU A 155 -33.52 5.38 8.38
CA LEU A 155 -32.59 4.84 7.38
C LEU A 155 -31.56 3.92 8.06
N TYR A 156 -30.90 4.40 9.11
CA TYR A 156 -29.88 3.64 9.82
C TYR A 156 -30.46 2.51 10.68
N ALA A 157 -31.65 2.68 11.27
CA ALA A 157 -32.31 1.63 12.03
C ALA A 157 -32.68 0.41 11.16
N ARG A 158 -33.00 0.60 9.88
CA ARG A 158 -33.28 -0.51 8.95
C ARG A 158 -32.05 -1.34 8.58
N MET A 159 -30.84 -0.81 8.81
CA MET A 159 -29.57 -1.43 8.39
C MET A 159 -28.81 -2.08 9.57
N ASP A 160 -29.55 -2.54 10.59
CA ASP A 160 -29.12 -2.97 11.93
C ASP A 160 -27.88 -3.90 12.03
N PRO A 161 -27.60 -4.85 11.10
CA PRO A 161 -26.36 -5.63 11.17
C PRO A 161 -25.12 -4.76 10.98
N VAL A 162 -25.20 -3.76 10.10
CA VAL A 162 -24.11 -2.87 9.68
C VAL A 162 -23.83 -1.78 10.73
N TYR A 163 -24.87 -1.36 11.43
CA TYR A 163 -24.81 -0.36 12.50
C TYR A 163 -24.08 -0.85 13.76
N SER A 164 -24.01 -2.17 13.98
CA SER A 164 -23.48 -2.77 15.20
C SER A 164 -22.09 -3.40 15.07
N SER A 165 -21.64 -3.75 13.84
CA SER A 165 -20.43 -4.56 13.64
C SER A 165 -19.16 -3.80 13.26
N THR A 166 -19.25 -2.53 12.86
CA THR A 166 -18.11 -1.82 12.26
C THR A 166 -18.10 -0.34 12.64
N GLU A 167 -17.88 -0.05 13.92
CA GLU A 167 -17.48 1.30 14.36
C GLU A 167 -16.07 1.69 13.87
N SER A 168 -15.33 0.77 13.22
CA SER A 168 -13.91 0.95 12.90
C SER A 168 -13.59 1.59 11.55
N GLU A 169 -14.54 1.79 10.63
CA GLU A 169 -14.22 2.21 9.25
C GLU A 169 -14.85 3.53 8.79
N CYS A 170 -15.76 4.13 9.57
CA CYS A 170 -16.52 5.30 9.11
C CYS A 170 -16.28 6.49 10.02
N GLN A 171 -15.97 7.65 9.43
CA GLN A 171 -15.65 8.83 10.21
C GLN A 171 -16.90 9.42 10.90
N PHE A 172 -16.83 9.56 12.22
CA PHE A 172 -17.79 10.32 13.01
C PHE A 172 -17.15 11.61 13.53
N LEU A 173 -17.76 12.75 13.22
CA LEU A 173 -17.30 14.08 13.57
C LEU A 173 -18.19 14.64 14.69
N HIS A 174 -17.79 14.41 15.93
CA HIS A 174 -18.57 14.84 17.10
C HIS A 174 -18.46 16.35 17.41
N PHE A 175 -17.51 17.07 16.83
CA PHE A 175 -17.24 18.49 17.10
C PHE A 175 -17.24 18.81 18.62
N LYS A 176 -18.02 19.81 19.05
CA LYS A 176 -18.16 20.20 20.47
C LYS A 176 -19.23 19.39 21.22
N SER A 177 -19.90 18.44 20.56
CA SER A 177 -20.93 17.61 21.19
C SER A 177 -20.33 16.53 22.10
N ASN A 178 -21.16 15.96 22.97
CA ASN A 178 -20.80 14.88 23.88
C ASN A 178 -21.16 13.48 23.33
N PHE A 179 -21.32 13.34 22.01
CA PHE A 179 -21.62 12.07 21.37
C PHE A 179 -20.35 11.30 21.07
N VAL A 180 -20.39 9.99 21.27
CA VAL A 180 -19.28 9.08 20.96
C VAL A 180 -19.50 8.45 19.58
N ALA A 181 -20.75 8.12 19.26
CA ALA A 181 -21.13 7.49 18.01
C ALA A 181 -22.42 8.08 17.42
N LEU A 182 -22.66 7.79 16.14
CA LEU A 182 -23.90 8.14 15.44
C LEU A 182 -25.15 7.58 16.16
N LYS A 183 -24.99 6.47 16.89
CA LYS A 183 -26.05 5.91 17.73
C LYS A 183 -26.55 6.82 18.83
N ASP A 184 -25.64 7.57 19.44
CA ASP A 184 -26.01 8.49 20.51
C ASP A 184 -26.86 9.65 19.96
N VAL A 185 -26.60 10.05 18.70
CA VAL A 185 -27.36 11.07 17.99
C VAL A 185 -28.80 10.57 17.76
N PHE A 186 -28.98 9.36 17.26
CA PHE A 186 -30.32 8.80 17.00
C PHE A 186 -31.10 8.37 18.26
N ASN A 187 -30.42 8.33 19.41
CA ASN A 187 -31.03 8.06 20.72
C ASN A 187 -31.35 9.32 21.53
N MET A 188 -31.19 10.52 20.96
CA MET A 188 -31.60 11.75 21.62
C MET A 188 -33.10 11.80 21.96
N SER A 189 -33.42 12.48 23.06
CA SER A 189 -34.80 12.87 23.36
C SER A 189 -35.31 13.85 22.29
N LYS A 190 -36.62 13.83 22.04
CA LYS A 190 -37.27 14.77 21.11
C LYS A 190 -36.97 16.23 21.45
N SER A 191 -36.98 16.59 22.73
CA SER A 191 -36.65 17.94 23.22
C SER A 191 -35.24 18.39 22.80
N ARG A 192 -34.26 17.49 22.88
CA ARG A 192 -32.87 17.78 22.50
C ARG A 192 -32.68 17.85 20.99
N VAL A 193 -33.36 16.99 20.23
CA VAL A 193 -33.37 17.05 18.76
C VAL A 193 -33.89 18.41 18.29
N GLU A 194 -34.95 18.93 18.90
CA GLU A 194 -35.57 20.21 18.56
C GLU A 194 -34.83 21.43 19.16
N ASN A 195 -33.70 21.21 19.85
CA ASN A 195 -32.93 22.23 20.56
C ASN A 195 -33.81 23.10 21.49
N ALA A 196 -34.70 22.45 22.24
CA ALA A 196 -35.61 23.12 23.15
C ALA A 196 -34.85 23.90 24.24
N LYS A 197 -35.49 24.95 24.78
CA LYS A 197 -34.88 25.78 25.83
C LYS A 197 -34.47 24.94 27.04
N GLY A 198 -33.18 25.02 27.40
CA GLY A 198 -32.59 24.29 28.54
C GLY A 198 -31.90 22.99 28.15
N GLU A 199 -32.07 22.52 26.90
CA GLU A 199 -31.31 21.40 26.36
C GLU A 199 -29.89 21.83 25.96
N LYS A 200 -28.99 20.85 25.88
CA LYS A 200 -27.64 21.08 25.34
C LYS A 200 -27.71 21.07 23.81
N SER A 201 -27.29 22.19 23.20
CA SER A 201 -27.07 22.29 21.76
C SER A 201 -26.08 21.22 21.29
N TRP A 202 -26.14 20.91 20.01
CA TRP A 202 -25.33 19.87 19.40
C TRP A 202 -25.09 20.17 17.93
N TYR A 203 -23.97 19.68 17.41
CA TYR A 203 -23.66 19.68 15.99
C TYR A 203 -22.74 18.49 15.71
N VAL A 204 -23.09 17.70 14.71
CA VAL A 204 -22.34 16.50 14.32
C VAL A 204 -22.22 16.40 12.82
N GLY A 205 -21.19 15.68 12.37
CA GLY A 205 -21.06 15.22 11.00
C GLY A 205 -20.74 13.74 10.98
N TRP A 206 -21.09 13.05 9.90
CA TRP A 206 -20.67 11.67 9.70
C TRP A 206 -20.53 11.34 8.21
N GLU A 207 -19.61 10.43 7.92
CA GLU A 207 -19.39 9.89 6.60
C GLU A 207 -20.39 8.77 6.30
N ASN A 208 -21.00 8.80 5.12
CA ASN A 208 -21.81 7.69 4.62
C ASN A 208 -20.89 6.70 3.90
N CYS A 209 -20.27 5.79 4.65
CA CYS A 209 -19.34 4.78 4.14
C CYS A 209 -20.03 3.54 3.55
N TYR A 210 -21.27 3.23 3.97
CA TYR A 210 -21.95 2.00 3.57
C TYR A 210 -22.61 2.14 2.21
N ALA A 211 -22.32 1.20 1.31
CA ALA A 211 -22.80 1.23 -0.08
C ALA A 211 -24.33 1.31 -0.17
N GLU A 212 -25.06 0.59 0.69
CA GLU A 212 -26.53 0.62 0.73
C GLU A 212 -27.07 2.00 1.13
N VAL A 213 -26.49 2.61 2.18
CA VAL A 213 -26.82 3.99 2.59
C VAL A 213 -26.52 4.96 1.45
N GLN A 214 -25.34 4.87 0.84
CA GLN A 214 -24.93 5.75 -0.26
C GLN A 214 -25.88 5.64 -1.45
N GLN A 215 -26.27 4.43 -1.85
CA GLN A 215 -27.19 4.21 -2.97
C GLN A 215 -28.57 4.80 -2.69
N GLU A 216 -29.06 4.70 -1.45
CA GLU A 216 -30.32 5.33 -1.07
C GLU A 216 -30.20 6.85 -1.09
N LEU A 217 -29.16 7.39 -0.46
CA LEU A 217 -28.92 8.82 -0.35
C LEU A 217 -28.72 9.52 -1.71
N LYS A 218 -28.02 8.89 -2.66
CA LYS A 218 -27.81 9.41 -4.02
C LYS A 218 -29.11 9.65 -4.79
N LYS A 219 -30.24 9.04 -4.39
CA LYS A 219 -31.57 9.31 -4.98
C LYS A 219 -32.11 10.70 -4.61
N HIS A 220 -31.61 11.31 -3.54
CA HIS A 220 -32.15 12.55 -2.99
C HIS A 220 -31.31 13.80 -3.30
N PHE A 221 -30.04 13.64 -3.67
CA PHE A 221 -29.16 14.72 -4.11
C PHE A 221 -28.43 14.31 -5.40
N PRO A 222 -28.97 14.64 -6.57
CA PRO A 222 -28.25 14.39 -7.82
C PRO A 222 -26.99 15.26 -7.91
N ILE A 223 -26.08 14.86 -8.79
CA ILE A 223 -24.90 15.65 -9.13
C ILE A 223 -25.38 17.04 -9.61
N PRO A 224 -24.84 18.15 -9.07
CA PRO A 224 -25.26 19.47 -9.49
C PRO A 224 -25.06 19.70 -10.99
N HIS A 225 -26.06 20.27 -11.66
CA HIS A 225 -26.13 20.38 -13.12
C HIS A 225 -25.04 21.25 -13.75
N PHE A 226 -24.48 22.17 -12.96
CA PHE A 226 -23.47 23.14 -13.38
C PHE A 226 -22.03 22.60 -13.31
N LEU A 227 -21.78 21.46 -12.65
CA LEU A 227 -20.41 20.94 -12.52
C LEU A 227 -19.86 20.51 -13.89
N PRO A 228 -18.55 20.71 -14.17
CA PRO A 228 -17.87 20.23 -15.38
C PRO A 228 -17.93 18.69 -15.57
N GLU A 229 -17.65 18.19 -16.78
CA GLU A 229 -17.68 16.74 -17.07
C GLU A 229 -16.50 15.99 -16.46
N ASP A 230 -15.39 16.69 -16.31
CA ASP A 230 -14.16 16.23 -15.69
C ASP A 230 -14.12 16.47 -14.17
N ALA A 231 -15.23 16.96 -13.58
CA ALA A 231 -15.32 17.15 -12.14
C ALA A 231 -15.20 15.80 -11.41
N GLU A 232 -14.25 15.72 -10.48
CA GLU A 232 -14.14 14.57 -9.59
C GLU A 232 -15.27 14.58 -8.57
N ILE A 233 -16.06 13.51 -8.55
CA ILE A 233 -17.21 13.38 -7.65
C ILE A 233 -16.88 12.32 -6.60
N PRO A 234 -16.74 12.70 -5.32
CA PRO A 234 -16.43 11.73 -4.29
C PRO A 234 -17.56 10.71 -4.16
N ASN A 235 -17.18 9.44 -3.97
CA ASN A 235 -18.16 8.37 -3.77
C ASN A 235 -18.89 8.50 -2.43
N ASN A 236 -18.18 8.98 -1.41
CA ASN A 236 -18.66 9.11 -0.04
C ASN A 236 -19.22 10.52 0.17
N ALA A 237 -20.45 10.58 0.67
CA ALA A 237 -21.09 11.84 1.05
C ALA A 237 -21.02 12.00 2.57
N TYR A 238 -20.91 13.24 3.04
CA TYR A 238 -21.01 13.57 4.45
C TYR A 238 -22.37 14.20 4.74
N VAL A 239 -22.93 13.91 5.91
CA VAL A 239 -24.10 14.62 6.43
C VAL A 239 -23.67 15.40 7.66
N PHE A 240 -24.10 16.65 7.73
CA PHE A 240 -23.91 17.52 8.88
C PHE A 240 -25.28 17.95 9.41
N MET A 241 -25.46 17.91 10.73
CA MET A 241 -26.74 18.21 11.36
C MET A 241 -26.54 18.79 12.77
N GLY A 242 -27.31 19.81 13.10
CA GLY A 242 -27.36 20.38 14.45
C GLY A 242 -27.64 21.88 14.46
N TYR A 243 -27.34 22.48 15.61
CA TYR A 243 -27.66 23.87 15.97
C TYR A 243 -26.46 24.64 16.55
N ASP A 244 -25.36 23.96 16.86
CA ASP A 244 -24.15 24.57 17.42
C ASP A 244 -23.14 24.94 16.32
N GLU A 245 -22.08 25.64 16.73
CA GLU A 245 -20.92 25.91 15.87
C GLU A 245 -20.25 24.61 15.45
N GLY A 246 -20.01 24.48 14.13
CA GLY A 246 -19.40 23.31 13.53
C GLY A 246 -17.87 23.28 13.62
N ALA A 247 -17.23 23.03 12.48
CA ALA A 247 -15.79 22.86 12.41
C ALA A 247 -15.01 24.13 12.78
N SER A 248 -13.92 23.96 13.52
CA SER A 248 -12.90 25.01 13.69
C SER A 248 -12.16 25.25 12.37
N LEU A 249 -11.46 26.40 12.27
CA LEU A 249 -10.69 26.75 11.08
C LEU A 249 -9.67 25.65 10.75
N HIS A 250 -9.79 25.09 9.55
CA HIS A 250 -8.88 24.09 9.01
C HIS A 250 -8.78 24.27 7.48
N VAL A 251 -7.73 23.70 6.89
CA VAL A 251 -7.58 23.60 5.44
C VAL A 251 -7.68 22.12 5.08
N SER A 252 -8.61 21.79 4.20
CA SER A 252 -8.75 20.44 3.65
C SER A 252 -7.96 20.34 2.35
N PHE A 253 -7.17 19.29 2.23
CA PHE A 253 -6.51 18.93 0.98
C PHE A 253 -7.33 17.83 0.32
N SER A 254 -7.65 18.03 -0.96
CA SER A 254 -8.28 17.03 -1.83
C SER A 254 -7.18 16.27 -2.57
#